data_AF-A7RRI5-F1
#
_entry.id   AF-A7RRI5-F1
#
_cell.length_a   1.000
_cell.length_b   1.000
_cell.length_c   1.000
_cell.angle_alpha   90.00
_cell.angle_beta   90.00
_cell.angle_gamma   90.00
#
_symmetry.space_group_name_H-M   'P 1'
#
loop_
_entity.id
_entity.type
_entity.pdbx_description
1 polymer ?
#
loop_
_entity_poly.entity_id
_entity_poly.type
_entity_poly.pdbx_seq_one_letter_code
_entity_poly.pdbx_strand_id
1 'polypeptide(L)'
;MNILPKKSWHVRNKDNVERVRRDEENARLEEEKKAKRAALAEQEARTASLRAKSRSGAGNQKEDGSTALVKASSEKPRHLNFFQDIEDGLKQGSNAEYEAEREAEQEKQEKAIGLLTYLGQSASEKHSERPWYLKSGSKSTSQPKSDEDHDLRDAKRKDAMDPLKSMTKYLEARKEKGKEGKERQEKHHHKHSKKDKSSTEKSKKSLEQLRAERLKRERAERARGLELLSSSRGESKKAEPAIEDNPYRYNSQFNPDLVRKPRNHPRYSPY
;
A
#
# COMPACT_ATOMS: atom_id res chain seq x y z
N MET A 1 39.65 -6.27 -2.19
CA MET A 1 38.26 -6.05 -1.74
C MET A 1 37.78 -4.69 -2.26
N ASN A 2 36.75 -4.62 -3.12
CA ASN A 2 36.18 -3.34 -3.55
C ASN A 2 35.14 -2.86 -2.51
N ILE A 3 35.44 -1.75 -1.85
CA ILE A 3 34.57 -1.16 -0.82
C ILE A 3 33.70 -0.02 -1.36
N LEU A 4 33.91 0.40 -2.61
CA LEU A 4 33.29 1.57 -3.22
C LEU A 4 31.74 1.44 -3.32
N PRO A 5 31.16 0.28 -3.70
CA PRO A 5 29.70 0.10 -3.74
C PRO A 5 29.02 0.21 -2.37
N LYS A 6 29.79 0.09 -1.27
CA LYS A 6 29.27 0.22 0.10
C LYS A 6 29.28 1.66 0.61
N LYS A 7 29.73 2.62 -0.21
CA LYS A 7 29.78 4.04 0.16
C LYS A 7 28.58 4.76 -0.41
N SER A 8 27.90 5.55 0.43
CA SER A 8 26.72 6.33 0.06
C SER A 8 26.98 7.40 -1.00
N TRP A 9 28.22 7.88 -1.14
CA TRP A 9 28.62 8.87 -2.14
C TRP A 9 29.03 8.26 -3.48
N HIS A 10 29.00 6.93 -3.64
CA HIS A 10 29.46 6.32 -4.89
C HIS A 10 28.52 6.67 -6.05
N VAL A 11 29.04 7.37 -7.06
CA VAL A 11 28.29 7.90 -8.20
C VAL A 11 27.48 6.84 -8.95
N ARG A 12 28.01 5.61 -9.06
CA ARG A 12 27.34 4.51 -9.79
C ARG A 12 26.31 3.73 -8.95
N ASN A 13 26.11 4.09 -7.68
CA ASN A 13 25.01 3.51 -6.90
C ASN A 13 23.68 3.91 -7.55
N LYS A 14 22.77 2.94 -7.66
CA LYS A 14 21.43 3.14 -8.26
C LYS A 14 20.70 4.32 -7.62
N ASP A 15 20.71 4.39 -6.28
CA ASP A 15 20.07 5.46 -5.52
C ASP A 15 20.63 6.86 -5.84
N ASN A 16 21.93 6.95 -6.19
CA ASN A 16 22.56 8.22 -6.56
C ASN A 16 22.26 8.58 -8.01
N VAL A 17 22.26 7.61 -8.92
CA VAL A 17 21.85 7.80 -10.31
C VAL A 17 20.39 8.25 -10.39
N GLU A 18 19.50 7.66 -9.59
CA GLU A 18 18.10 8.06 -9.50
C GLU A 18 17.92 9.48 -8.93
N ARG A 19 18.76 9.88 -7.98
CA ARG A 19 18.75 11.25 -7.44
C ARG A 19 19.15 12.25 -8.52
N VAL A 20 20.25 12.00 -9.23
CA VAL A 20 20.70 12.83 -10.35
C VAL A 20 19.63 12.91 -11.42
N ARG A 21 19.01 11.79 -11.79
CA ARG A 21 17.93 11.75 -12.78
C ARG A 21 16.74 12.62 -12.36
N ARG A 22 16.33 12.56 -11.09
CA ARG A 22 15.24 13.40 -10.56
C ARG A 22 15.61 14.89 -10.63
N ASP A 23 16.84 15.23 -10.28
CA ASP A 23 17.32 16.61 -10.32
C ASP A 23 17.41 17.14 -11.77
N GLU A 24 17.86 16.31 -12.72
CA GLU A 24 17.85 16.60 -14.16
C GLU A 24 16.42 16.78 -14.71
N GLU A 25 15.50 15.89 -14.33
CA GLU A 25 14.09 16.00 -14.72
C GLU A 25 13.44 17.26 -14.14
N ASN A 26 13.72 17.61 -12.89
CA ASN A 26 13.26 18.85 -12.27
C ASN A 26 13.83 20.09 -12.98
N ALA A 27 15.13 20.08 -13.30
CA ALA A 27 15.77 21.16 -14.04
C ALA A 27 15.12 21.36 -15.42
N ARG A 28 14.88 20.26 -16.15
CA ARG A 28 14.18 20.30 -17.45
C ARG A 28 12.78 20.90 -17.33
N LEU A 29 12.01 20.49 -16.32
CA LEU A 29 10.66 21.00 -16.09
C LEU A 29 10.66 22.49 -15.74
N GLU A 30 11.65 22.98 -14.99
CA GLU A 30 11.79 24.41 -14.70
C GLU A 30 12.17 25.23 -15.93
N GLU A 31 13.07 24.72 -16.77
CA GLU A 31 13.44 25.35 -18.04
C GLU A 31 12.25 25.43 -18.99
N GLU A 32 11.47 24.36 -19.13
CA GLU A 32 10.24 24.35 -19.94
C GLU A 32 9.22 25.38 -19.42
N LYS A 33 9.04 25.49 -18.09
CA LYS A 33 8.16 26.50 -17.49
C LYS A 33 8.64 27.92 -17.79
N LYS A 34 9.95 28.16 -17.68
CA LYS A 34 10.56 29.46 -18.00
C LYS A 34 10.39 29.80 -19.48
N ALA A 35 10.63 28.83 -20.37
CA ALA A 35 10.44 29.00 -21.82
C ALA A 35 8.98 29.31 -22.16
N LYS A 36 8.01 28.58 -21.58
CA LYS A 36 6.58 28.86 -21.75
C LYS A 36 6.22 30.27 -21.28
N ARG A 37 6.74 30.71 -20.12
CA ARG A 37 6.52 32.07 -19.62
C ARG A 37 7.13 33.13 -20.53
N ALA A 38 8.32 32.89 -21.06
CA ALA A 38 8.98 33.80 -22.01
C ALA A 38 8.20 33.90 -23.32
N ALA A 39 7.72 32.77 -23.86
CA ALA A 39 6.91 32.75 -25.09
C ALA A 39 5.59 33.51 -24.92
N LEU A 40 4.91 33.35 -23.78
CA LEU A 40 3.70 34.13 -23.47
C LEU A 40 4.01 35.63 -23.36
N ALA A 41 5.07 36.00 -22.65
CA ALA A 41 5.49 37.39 -22.54
C ALA A 41 5.84 38.01 -23.90
N GLU A 42 6.47 37.24 -24.80
CA GLU A 42 6.77 37.68 -26.17
C GLU A 42 5.49 37.87 -27.00
N GLN A 43 4.55 36.93 -26.92
CA GLN A 43 3.23 37.06 -27.57
C GLN A 43 2.49 38.30 -27.06
N GLU A 44 2.44 38.49 -25.75
CA GLU A 44 1.82 39.67 -25.12
C GLU A 44 2.51 40.96 -25.56
N ALA A 45 3.84 41.03 -25.52
CA ALA A 45 4.60 42.19 -25.97
C ALA A 45 4.33 42.52 -27.44
N ARG A 46 4.33 41.51 -28.33
CA ARG A 46 4.01 41.68 -29.75
C ARG A 46 2.59 42.20 -29.94
N THR A 47 1.62 41.64 -29.23
CA THR A 47 0.23 42.12 -29.32
C THR A 47 0.07 43.53 -28.77
N ALA A 48 0.77 43.87 -27.69
CA ALA A 48 0.78 45.21 -27.12
C ALA A 48 1.37 46.23 -28.09
N SER A 49 2.48 45.90 -28.77
CA SER A 49 3.06 46.74 -29.82
C SER A 49 2.10 46.95 -30.99
N LEU A 50 1.41 45.91 -31.46
CA LEU A 50 0.39 46.02 -32.51
C LEU A 50 -0.80 46.89 -32.08
N ARG A 51 -1.28 46.71 -30.84
CA ARG A 51 -2.36 47.54 -30.26
C ARG A 51 -1.94 49.00 -30.08
N ALA A 52 -0.71 49.25 -29.64
CA ALA A 52 -0.18 50.61 -29.53
C ALA A 52 -0.09 51.27 -30.90
N LYS A 53 0.40 50.52 -31.91
CA LYS A 53 0.53 51.00 -33.29
C LYS A 53 -0.83 51.26 -33.95
N SER A 54 -1.84 50.42 -33.70
CA SER A 54 -3.21 50.68 -34.20
C SER A 54 -3.84 51.90 -33.53
N ARG A 55 -3.64 52.07 -32.22
CA ARG A 55 -4.09 53.27 -31.49
C ARG A 55 -3.41 54.55 -31.98
N SER A 56 -2.09 54.52 -32.22
CA SER A 56 -1.38 55.67 -32.77
C SER A 56 -1.73 55.95 -34.23
N GLY A 57 -2.06 54.92 -35.01
CA GLY A 57 -2.51 55.06 -36.40
C GLY A 57 -3.94 55.59 -36.53
N ALA A 58 -4.85 55.20 -35.63
CA ALA A 58 -6.24 55.67 -35.59
C ALA A 58 -6.36 57.16 -35.20
N GLY A 59 -5.33 57.73 -34.58
CA GLY A 59 -5.26 59.17 -34.29
C GLY A 59 -4.77 60.03 -35.45
N ASN A 60 -4.26 59.44 -36.55
CA ASN A 60 -3.56 60.16 -37.60
C ASN A 60 -4.09 59.90 -39.04
N GLN A 61 -5.27 59.28 -39.15
CA GLN A 61 -6.02 59.23 -40.41
C GLN A 61 -7.40 59.87 -40.19
N LYS A 62 -7.42 61.20 -40.26
CA LYS A 62 -8.53 61.90 -40.91
C LYS A 62 -8.12 62.14 -42.36
N GLU A 63 -9.10 62.07 -43.24
CA GLU A 63 -9.08 62.26 -44.69
C GLU A 63 -8.94 60.99 -45.55
N ASP A 64 -10.06 60.74 -46.24
CA ASP A 64 -10.30 60.02 -47.49
C ASP A 64 -10.18 58.48 -47.59
N GLY A 65 -11.32 57.86 -47.93
CA GLY A 65 -11.34 56.47 -48.39
C GLY A 65 -12.74 55.86 -48.47
N SER A 66 -13.40 56.04 -49.60
CA SER A 66 -14.76 55.63 -49.94
C SER A 66 -14.93 54.14 -50.24
N THR A 67 -16.21 53.71 -50.23
CA THR A 67 -16.81 52.53 -50.89
C THR A 67 -16.71 51.15 -50.20
N ALA A 68 -17.87 50.61 -49.79
CA ALA A 68 -18.47 49.42 -50.40
C ALA A 68 -19.80 49.08 -49.70
N LEU A 69 -20.89 49.25 -50.44
CA LEU A 69 -22.26 48.86 -50.11
C LEU A 69 -22.37 47.32 -50.06
N VAL A 70 -22.73 46.75 -48.92
CA VAL A 70 -23.19 45.35 -48.82
C VAL A 70 -24.60 45.34 -48.22
N LYS A 71 -25.53 44.83 -49.02
CA LYS A 71 -26.96 44.65 -48.71
C LYS A 71 -27.18 43.20 -48.27
N ALA A 72 -27.62 42.96 -47.03
CA ALA A 72 -28.59 41.91 -46.68
C ALA A 72 -28.84 41.80 -45.16
N SER A 73 -30.10 41.99 -44.77
CA SER A 73 -30.92 41.11 -43.92
C SER A 73 -31.76 41.90 -42.92
N SER A 74 -33.06 41.63 -42.97
CA SER A 74 -34.13 42.26 -42.22
C SER A 74 -34.21 41.67 -40.81
N GLU A 75 -33.26 42.00 -39.93
CA GLU A 75 -33.39 41.78 -38.48
C GLU A 75 -32.70 42.92 -37.72
N LYS A 76 -33.20 43.19 -36.50
CA LYS A 76 -32.83 44.32 -35.61
C LYS A 76 -31.31 44.59 -35.63
N PRO A 77 -30.84 45.84 -35.48
CA PRO A 77 -29.41 46.14 -35.48
C PRO A 77 -28.69 45.42 -34.32
N ARG A 78 -28.18 44.23 -34.60
CA ARG A 78 -27.28 43.48 -33.71
C ARG A 78 -25.86 43.89 -34.08
N HIS A 79 -25.02 44.09 -33.08
CA HIS A 79 -23.59 44.32 -33.28
C HIS A 79 -23.03 43.13 -34.08
N LEU A 80 -22.37 43.38 -35.21
CA LEU A 80 -21.76 42.33 -36.02
C LEU A 80 -20.55 41.78 -35.27
N ASN A 81 -20.77 40.75 -34.45
CA ASN A 81 -19.71 40.04 -33.75
C ASN A 81 -19.04 39.05 -34.71
N PHE A 82 -18.00 39.51 -35.42
CA PHE A 82 -17.17 38.67 -36.30
C PHE A 82 -16.53 37.45 -35.59
N PHE A 83 -16.52 37.46 -34.25
CA PHE A 83 -15.93 36.41 -33.41
C PHE A 83 -16.97 35.59 -32.66
N GLN A 84 -18.27 35.80 -32.91
CA GLN A 84 -19.33 35.08 -32.20
C GLN A 84 -19.17 33.56 -32.30
N ASP A 85 -18.82 33.06 -33.48
CA ASP A 85 -18.58 31.63 -33.70
C ASP A 85 -17.38 31.11 -32.88
N ILE A 86 -16.34 31.92 -32.68
CA ILE A 86 -15.14 31.52 -31.92
C ILE A 86 -15.40 31.54 -30.41
N GLU A 87 -16.16 32.53 -29.93
CA GLU A 87 -16.56 32.67 -28.53
C GLU A 87 -17.59 31.59 -28.11
N ASP A 88 -18.46 31.19 -29.04
CA ASP A 88 -19.40 30.06 -28.88
C ASP A 88 -18.70 28.68 -28.98
N GLY A 89 -17.36 28.66 -29.12
CA GLY A 89 -16.53 27.45 -29.04
C GLY A 89 -16.30 26.74 -30.37
N LEU A 90 -16.68 27.35 -31.50
CA LEU A 90 -16.37 26.85 -32.84
C LEU A 90 -14.89 27.11 -33.14
N LYS A 91 -14.02 26.26 -32.58
CA LYS A 91 -12.61 26.20 -32.97
C LYS A 91 -12.57 25.77 -34.42
N GLN A 92 -12.04 26.63 -35.30
CA GLN A 92 -11.74 26.22 -36.67
C GLN A 92 -10.78 25.02 -36.64
N GLY A 93 -11.32 23.85 -37.00
CA GLY A 93 -10.60 22.61 -37.24
C GLY A 93 -9.97 22.00 -35.99
N SER A 94 -10.76 21.37 -35.12
CA SER A 94 -10.20 20.30 -34.30
C SER A 94 -9.85 19.14 -35.24
N ASN A 95 -8.57 18.74 -35.25
CA ASN A 95 -8.22 17.48 -35.88
C ASN A 95 -8.84 16.38 -35.02
N ALA A 96 -9.80 15.62 -35.57
CA ALA A 96 -10.50 14.57 -34.83
C ALA A 96 -9.53 13.55 -34.22
N GLU A 97 -8.39 13.32 -34.88
CA GLU A 97 -7.31 12.48 -34.40
C GLU A 97 -6.66 13.04 -33.11
N TYR A 98 -6.51 14.36 -33.01
CA TYR A 98 -5.90 15.02 -31.85
C TYR A 98 -6.82 15.00 -30.62
N GLU A 99 -8.13 15.14 -30.81
CA GLU A 99 -9.09 15.03 -29.70
C GLU A 99 -9.17 13.60 -29.19
N ALA A 100 -9.19 12.61 -30.10
CA ALA A 100 -9.14 11.20 -29.74
C ALA A 100 -7.84 10.82 -29.01
N GLU A 101 -6.69 11.35 -29.45
CA GLU A 101 -5.41 11.13 -28.77
C GLU A 101 -5.41 11.75 -27.35
N ARG A 102 -5.93 12.98 -27.21
CA ARG A 102 -6.05 13.65 -25.92
C ARG A 102 -6.96 12.89 -24.96
N GLU A 103 -8.09 12.39 -25.45
CA GLU A 103 -9.03 11.58 -24.66
C GLU A 103 -8.40 10.24 -24.27
N ALA A 104 -7.71 9.56 -25.19
CA ALA A 104 -7.00 8.32 -24.87
C ALA A 104 -5.88 8.53 -23.84
N GLU A 105 -5.18 9.67 -23.89
CA GLU A 105 -4.16 10.03 -22.91
C GLU A 105 -4.75 10.39 -21.55
N GLN A 106 -5.89 11.10 -21.53
CA GLN A 106 -6.67 11.34 -20.31
C GLN A 106 -7.13 10.02 -19.69
N GLU A 107 -7.71 9.12 -20.49
CA GLU A 107 -8.11 7.81 -19.99
C GLU A 107 -6.93 7.00 -19.46
N LYS A 108 -5.75 7.04 -20.11
CA LYS A 108 -4.54 6.36 -19.62
C LYS A 108 -4.10 6.95 -18.27
N GLN A 109 -4.11 8.27 -18.13
CA GLN A 109 -3.76 8.95 -16.88
C GLN A 109 -4.76 8.60 -15.78
N GLU A 110 -6.05 8.64 -16.06
CA GLU A 110 -7.11 8.27 -15.12
C GLU A 110 -7.04 6.78 -14.75
N LYS A 111 -6.74 5.90 -15.70
CA LYS A 111 -6.48 4.45 -15.46
C LYS A 111 -5.23 4.19 -14.63
N ALA A 112 -4.22 5.05 -14.75
CA ALA A 112 -2.97 4.97 -14.00
C ALA A 112 -3.13 5.49 -12.57
N ILE A 113 -3.89 6.58 -12.39
CA ILE A 113 -4.27 7.13 -11.09
C ILE A 113 -5.29 6.22 -10.39
N GLY A 114 -6.06 5.43 -11.15
CA GLY A 114 -7.11 4.54 -10.65
C GLY A 114 -8.49 5.21 -10.56
N LEU A 115 -8.66 6.39 -11.14
CA LEU A 115 -9.93 7.10 -11.24
C LEU A 115 -10.87 6.41 -12.24
N LEU A 116 -10.33 6.01 -13.40
CA LEU A 116 -11.07 5.29 -14.43
C LEU A 116 -10.71 3.80 -14.37
N THR A 117 -11.63 2.98 -13.86
CA THR A 117 -11.51 1.51 -13.83
C THR A 117 -12.71 0.90 -14.54
N TYR A 118 -12.50 0.21 -15.66
CA TYR A 118 -13.61 -0.45 -16.35
C TYR A 118 -14.06 -1.72 -15.63
N LEU A 119 -15.36 -1.97 -15.66
CA LEU A 119 -15.97 -3.20 -15.18
C LEU A 119 -15.38 -4.39 -15.95
N GLY A 120 -14.86 -5.38 -15.23
CA GLY A 120 -14.14 -6.53 -15.81
C GLY A 120 -12.62 -6.42 -15.78
N GLN A 121 -12.03 -5.26 -15.47
CA GLN A 121 -10.58 -5.14 -15.23
C GLN A 121 -10.25 -5.36 -13.75
N SER A 122 -10.71 -6.49 -13.20
CA SER A 122 -10.43 -6.83 -11.81
C SER A 122 -8.92 -6.97 -11.57
N ALA A 123 -8.48 -6.74 -10.33
CA ALA A 123 -7.08 -6.79 -9.95
C ALA A 123 -6.38 -8.10 -10.36
N SER A 124 -7.10 -9.23 -10.45
CA SER A 124 -6.57 -10.52 -10.90
C SER A 124 -6.31 -10.63 -12.41
N GLU A 125 -6.91 -9.75 -13.21
CA GLU A 125 -6.85 -9.80 -14.68
C GLU A 125 -5.95 -8.70 -15.23
N LYS A 126 -5.93 -7.53 -14.57
CA LYS A 126 -5.03 -6.41 -14.87
C LYS A 126 -3.63 -6.59 -14.28
N HIS A 127 -3.52 -7.16 -13.06
CA HIS A 127 -2.22 -7.58 -12.55
C HIS A 127 -2.02 -9.04 -12.96
N SER A 128 -0.94 -9.31 -13.71
CA SER A 128 -0.51 -10.67 -14.06
C SER A 128 -0.19 -11.54 -12.84
N GLU A 129 -0.15 -10.93 -11.65
CA GLU A 129 0.00 -11.60 -10.38
C GLU A 129 -1.34 -11.87 -9.71
N ARG A 130 -1.53 -13.14 -9.32
CA ARG A 130 -2.66 -13.52 -8.47
C ARG A 130 -2.62 -12.74 -7.15
N PRO A 131 -3.75 -12.18 -6.70
CA PRO A 131 -3.80 -11.44 -5.45
C PRO A 131 -3.46 -12.35 -4.26
N TRP A 132 -2.96 -11.76 -3.17
CA TRP A 132 -2.32 -12.48 -2.06
C TRP A 132 -3.19 -13.57 -1.41
N TYR A 133 -4.52 -13.43 -1.44
CA TYR A 133 -5.47 -14.42 -0.90
C TYR A 133 -5.67 -15.64 -1.83
N LEU A 134 -5.37 -15.50 -3.12
CA LEU A 134 -5.31 -16.59 -4.11
C LEU A 134 -3.89 -17.16 -4.25
N LYS A 135 -2.89 -16.46 -3.71
CA LYS A 135 -1.51 -16.94 -3.62
C LYS A 135 -1.46 -17.99 -2.53
N SER A 136 -1.59 -19.26 -2.90
CA SER A 136 -1.32 -20.37 -1.99
C SER A 136 0.07 -20.15 -1.38
N GLY A 137 0.21 -20.40 -0.07
CA GLY A 137 1.39 -20.07 0.72
C GLY A 137 2.64 -20.90 0.39
N SER A 138 2.97 -21.10 -0.89
CA SER A 138 4.19 -21.75 -1.37
C SER A 138 5.41 -20.81 -1.27
N LYS A 139 5.64 -20.27 -0.08
CA LYS A 139 6.97 -19.81 0.34
C LYS A 139 7.53 -20.82 1.35
N SER A 140 7.62 -22.08 0.93
CA SER A 140 8.49 -23.05 1.58
C SER A 140 9.32 -23.70 0.50
N THR A 141 10.62 -23.67 0.70
CA THR A 141 11.71 -24.11 -0.16
C THR A 141 11.73 -25.63 -0.31
N SER A 142 10.70 -26.20 -0.91
CA SER A 142 10.66 -27.61 -1.27
C SER A 142 9.77 -27.75 -2.49
N GLN A 143 10.36 -28.23 -3.58
CA GLN A 143 9.79 -28.84 -4.79
C GLN A 143 8.26 -28.70 -4.98
N PRO A 144 7.77 -28.25 -6.16
CA PRO A 144 6.34 -28.17 -6.42
C PRO A 144 5.72 -29.55 -6.19
N LYS A 145 4.98 -29.70 -5.09
CA LYS A 145 4.13 -30.86 -4.90
C LYS A 145 2.96 -30.67 -5.83
N SER A 146 2.69 -31.67 -6.65
CA SER A 146 1.58 -31.69 -7.60
C SER A 146 0.28 -31.34 -6.88
N ASP A 147 -0.68 -30.75 -7.60
CA ASP A 147 -1.99 -30.40 -7.04
C ASP A 147 -2.70 -31.62 -6.41
N GLU A 148 -2.44 -32.82 -6.94
CA GLU A 148 -2.80 -34.13 -6.38
C GLU A 148 -2.42 -34.29 -4.89
N ASP A 149 -1.21 -33.89 -4.50
CA ASP A 149 -0.72 -34.03 -3.11
C ASP A 149 -1.45 -33.11 -2.14
N HIS A 150 -1.91 -31.94 -2.62
CA HIS A 150 -2.70 -31.00 -1.83
C HIS A 150 -4.10 -31.56 -1.61
N ASP A 151 -4.73 -32.06 -2.68
CA ASP A 151 -6.08 -32.61 -2.64
C ASP A 151 -6.17 -33.86 -1.76
N LEU A 152 -5.14 -34.72 -1.78
CA LEU A 152 -5.06 -35.88 -0.89
C LEU A 152 -4.93 -35.50 0.59
N ARG A 153 -4.26 -34.39 0.93
CA ARG A 153 -4.13 -33.91 2.31
C ARG A 153 -5.45 -33.34 2.81
N ASP A 154 -6.13 -32.57 1.97
CA ASP A 154 -7.44 -32.01 2.30
C ASP A 154 -8.51 -33.10 2.41
N ALA A 155 -8.48 -34.12 1.56
CA ALA A 155 -9.34 -35.30 1.68
C ALA A 155 -9.12 -36.03 3.01
N LYS A 156 -7.86 -36.31 3.40
CA LYS A 156 -7.54 -36.93 4.70
C LYS A 156 -7.98 -36.08 5.90
N ARG A 157 -7.91 -34.75 5.78
CA ARG A 157 -8.36 -33.82 6.81
C ARG A 157 -9.88 -33.84 6.96
N LYS A 158 -10.60 -33.80 5.83
CA LYS A 158 -12.07 -33.93 5.79
C LYS A 158 -12.50 -35.27 6.38
N ASP A 159 -11.79 -36.34 6.05
CA ASP A 159 -12.04 -37.68 6.57
C ASP A 159 -11.84 -37.82 8.08
N ALA A 160 -10.84 -37.13 8.64
CA ALA A 160 -10.61 -37.11 10.08
C ALA A 160 -11.69 -36.31 10.84
N MET A 161 -12.29 -35.32 10.18
CA MET A 161 -13.32 -34.45 10.75
C MET A 161 -14.75 -34.93 10.45
N ASP A 162 -14.91 -36.04 9.73
CA ASP A 162 -16.20 -36.64 9.42
C ASP A 162 -16.73 -37.45 10.62
N PRO A 163 -17.87 -37.06 11.22
CA PRO A 163 -18.46 -37.78 12.35
C PRO A 163 -18.84 -39.23 12.01
N LEU A 164 -19.20 -39.54 10.76
CA LEU A 164 -19.54 -40.90 10.35
C LEU A 164 -18.31 -41.81 10.39
N LYS A 165 -17.15 -41.32 9.92
CA LYS A 165 -15.87 -42.05 10.02
C LYS A 165 -15.39 -42.22 11.45
N SER A 166 -15.74 -41.29 12.34
CA SER A 166 -15.48 -41.46 13.77
C SER A 166 -16.37 -42.58 14.35
N MET A 167 -17.65 -42.61 14.00
CA MET A 167 -18.63 -43.58 14.48
C MET A 167 -18.33 -44.99 13.98
N THR A 168 -17.90 -45.15 12.73
CA THR A 168 -17.49 -46.46 12.18
C THR A 168 -16.30 -47.04 12.96
N LYS A 169 -15.29 -46.24 13.27
CA LYS A 169 -14.14 -46.66 14.09
C LYS A 169 -14.57 -47.10 15.49
N TYR A 170 -15.52 -46.39 16.12
CA TYR A 170 -16.06 -46.80 17.43
C TYR A 170 -16.84 -48.12 17.35
N LEU A 171 -17.60 -48.35 16.28
CA LEU A 171 -18.32 -49.60 16.07
C LEU A 171 -17.37 -50.78 15.79
N GLU A 172 -16.30 -50.55 15.03
CA GLU A 172 -15.23 -51.54 14.80
C GLU A 172 -14.53 -51.91 16.11
N ALA A 173 -14.09 -50.92 16.90
CA ALA A 173 -13.47 -51.14 18.20
C ALA A 173 -14.41 -51.88 19.17
N ARG A 174 -15.73 -51.60 19.13
CA ARG A 174 -16.73 -52.31 19.94
C ARG A 174 -16.90 -53.76 19.49
N LYS A 175 -16.84 -54.05 18.18
CA LYS A 175 -16.88 -55.41 17.64
C LYS A 175 -15.65 -56.22 18.06
N GLU A 176 -14.46 -55.62 18.06
CA GLU A 176 -13.23 -56.28 18.52
C GLU A 176 -13.25 -56.57 20.03
N LYS A 177 -13.69 -55.60 20.84
CA LYS A 177 -13.87 -55.80 22.30
C LYS A 177 -14.93 -56.86 22.63
N GLY A 178 -15.95 -57.02 21.79
CA GLY A 178 -16.95 -58.08 21.92
C GLY A 178 -16.41 -59.49 21.61
N LYS A 179 -15.32 -59.60 20.84
CA LYS A 179 -14.62 -60.87 20.58
C LYS A 179 -13.66 -61.23 21.72
N GLU A 180 -12.88 -60.27 22.22
CA GLU A 180 -12.01 -60.49 23.41
C GLU A 180 -12.81 -60.75 24.70
N GLY A 181 -14.02 -60.19 24.82
CA GLY A 181 -14.90 -60.40 25.97
C GLY A 181 -15.48 -61.81 26.09
N LYS A 182 -15.56 -62.57 24.99
CA LYS A 182 -16.00 -63.98 25.00
C LYS A 182 -14.88 -64.94 25.40
N GLU A 183 -13.62 -64.56 25.23
CA GLU A 183 -12.46 -65.39 25.59
C GLU A 183 -12.03 -65.20 27.06
N ARG A 184 -12.46 -64.12 27.71
CA ARG A 184 -12.10 -63.78 29.10
C ARG A 184 -13.18 -64.08 30.15
N GLN A 185 -14.35 -64.59 29.76
CA GLN A 185 -15.42 -64.96 30.72
C GLN A 185 -15.24 -66.33 31.39
N GLU A 186 -14.12 -67.03 31.17
CA GLU A 186 -13.85 -68.29 31.88
C GLU A 186 -12.95 -68.15 33.13
N LYS A 187 -12.35 -66.98 33.39
CA LYS A 187 -11.44 -66.83 34.53
C LYS A 187 -11.60 -65.47 35.21
N HIS A 188 -11.85 -65.53 36.52
CA HIS A 188 -11.81 -64.47 37.55
C HIS A 188 -13.15 -63.91 38.05
N HIS A 189 -13.73 -64.64 39.00
CA HIS A 189 -14.42 -64.04 40.15
C HIS A 189 -13.42 -63.55 41.21
N HIS A 190 -13.81 -62.49 41.93
CA HIS A 190 -13.12 -61.79 43.04
C HIS A 190 -12.00 -60.84 42.57
N LYS A 191 -11.93 -59.54 42.93
CA LYS A 191 -12.13 -58.93 44.25
C LYS A 191 -12.18 -57.38 44.15
N HIS A 192 -12.81 -56.75 45.14
CA HIS A 192 -12.90 -55.31 45.44
C HIS A 192 -11.65 -54.44 45.21
N SER A 193 -11.83 -53.17 44.86
CA SER A 193 -11.63 -52.03 45.78
C SER A 193 -11.62 -50.69 45.04
N LYS A 194 -12.39 -49.73 45.54
CA LYS A 194 -12.35 -48.30 45.17
C LYS A 194 -11.04 -47.69 45.66
N LYS A 195 -10.34 -46.97 44.79
CA LYS A 195 -9.29 -46.03 45.23
C LYS A 195 -9.23 -44.84 44.29
N ASP A 196 -9.57 -43.69 44.86
CA ASP A 196 -9.41 -42.36 44.28
C ASP A 196 -7.99 -42.15 43.77
N LYS A 197 -7.88 -41.68 42.53
CA LYS A 197 -6.63 -41.18 41.95
C LYS A 197 -6.75 -39.68 41.73
N SER A 198 -6.44 -38.93 42.78
CA SER A 198 -5.94 -37.57 42.67
C SER A 198 -4.49 -37.64 42.17
N SER A 199 -4.26 -37.27 40.91
CA SER A 199 -2.89 -37.06 40.43
C SER A 199 -2.86 -36.03 39.30
N THR A 200 -2.33 -34.86 39.66
CA THR A 200 -1.45 -34.04 38.81
C THR A 200 -2.10 -33.30 37.64
N GLU A 201 -3.14 -32.50 37.90
CA GLU A 201 -3.52 -31.40 37.01
C GLU A 201 -2.51 -30.25 37.20
N LYS A 202 -1.57 -30.12 36.25
CA LYS A 202 -0.79 -28.89 36.03
C LYS A 202 -1.76 -27.72 36.07
N SER A 203 -1.55 -26.76 36.97
CA SER A 203 -2.43 -25.61 37.20
C SER A 203 -2.64 -24.83 35.90
N LYS A 204 -3.70 -25.18 35.17
CA LYS A 204 -4.22 -24.38 34.07
C LYS A 204 -4.61 -23.04 34.69
N LYS A 205 -4.11 -21.94 34.15
CA LYS A 205 -4.49 -20.59 34.57
C LYS A 205 -6.02 -20.54 34.66
N SER A 206 -6.56 -20.08 35.79
CA SER A 206 -8.01 -20.00 35.94
C SER A 206 -8.59 -19.13 34.81
N LEU A 207 -9.82 -19.41 34.39
CA LEU A 207 -10.48 -18.67 33.30
C LEU A 207 -10.43 -17.15 33.53
N GLU A 208 -10.51 -16.74 34.80
CA GLU A 208 -10.40 -15.36 35.25
C GLU A 208 -8.99 -14.77 35.03
N GLN A 209 -7.92 -15.54 35.25
CA GLN A 209 -6.56 -15.12 34.93
C GLN A 209 -6.35 -14.93 33.43
N LEU A 210 -6.95 -15.79 32.59
CA LEU A 210 -6.88 -15.64 31.13
C LEU A 210 -7.64 -14.39 30.65
N ARG A 211 -8.79 -14.06 31.27
CA ARG A 211 -9.52 -12.82 31.00
C ARG A 211 -8.74 -11.59 31.42
N ALA A 212 -8.11 -11.60 32.59
CA ALA A 212 -7.26 -10.50 33.05
C ALA A 212 -6.05 -10.30 32.13
N GLU A 213 -5.42 -11.38 31.67
CA GLU A 213 -4.32 -11.33 30.71
C GLU A 213 -4.76 -10.73 29.37
N ARG A 214 -5.93 -11.14 28.85
CA ARG A 214 -6.52 -10.57 27.63
C ARG A 214 -6.77 -9.07 27.78
N LEU A 215 -7.45 -8.64 28.86
CA LEU A 215 -7.73 -7.22 29.11
C LEU A 215 -6.45 -6.39 29.23
N LYS A 216 -5.40 -6.95 29.82
CA LYS A 216 -4.09 -6.29 29.90
C LYS A 216 -3.46 -6.10 28.52
N ARG A 217 -3.56 -7.11 27.64
CA ARG A 217 -3.07 -7.04 26.25
C ARG A 217 -3.85 -6.00 25.45
N GLU A 218 -5.18 -6.03 25.52
CA GLU A 218 -6.05 -5.05 24.85
C GLU A 218 -5.78 -3.62 25.31
N ARG A 219 -5.57 -3.40 26.62
CA ARG A 219 -5.21 -2.07 27.15
C ARG A 219 -3.85 -1.59 26.65
N ALA A 220 -2.86 -2.47 26.58
CA ALA A 220 -1.53 -2.12 26.09
C ALA A 220 -1.55 -1.78 24.59
N GLU A 221 -2.28 -2.54 23.78
CA GLU A 221 -2.45 -2.26 22.35
C GLU A 221 -3.24 -0.96 22.12
N ARG A 222 -4.29 -0.72 22.92
CA ARG A 222 -5.05 0.53 22.86
C ARG A 222 -4.19 1.73 23.26
N ALA A 223 -3.36 1.61 24.30
CA ALA A 223 -2.43 2.66 24.70
C ALA A 223 -1.40 2.96 23.60
N ARG A 224 -0.84 1.93 22.97
CA ARG A 224 0.07 2.09 21.82
C ARG A 224 -0.61 2.76 20.62
N GLY A 225 -1.85 2.39 20.34
CA GLY A 225 -2.64 3.02 19.28
C GLY A 225 -2.93 4.50 19.56
N LEU A 226 -3.27 4.82 20.81
CA LEU A 226 -3.49 6.21 21.23
C LEU A 226 -2.21 7.03 21.14
N GLU A 227 -1.05 6.47 21.52
CA GLU A 227 0.25 7.13 21.41
C GLU A 227 0.64 7.44 19.95
N LEU A 228 0.41 6.49 19.03
CA LEU A 228 0.62 6.73 17.61
C LEU A 228 -0.31 7.83 17.07
N LEU A 229 -1.56 7.86 17.55
CA LEU A 229 -2.54 8.87 17.15
C LEU A 229 -2.20 10.27 17.71
N SER A 230 -1.74 10.36 18.96
CA SER A 230 -1.32 11.62 19.57
C SER A 230 -0.04 12.15 18.92
N SER A 231 0.91 11.26 18.59
CA SER A 231 2.10 11.63 17.82
C SER A 231 1.75 12.13 16.41
N SER A 232 0.75 11.52 15.76
CA SER A 232 0.26 11.94 14.45
C SER A 232 -0.47 13.30 14.48
N ARG A 233 -1.17 13.60 15.59
CA ARG A 233 -1.85 14.88 15.83
C ARG A 233 -0.92 16.02 16.29
N GLY A 234 0.37 15.75 16.48
CA GLY A 234 1.34 16.75 16.94
C GLY A 234 1.22 17.12 18.42
N GLU A 235 0.48 16.33 19.21
CA GLU A 235 0.40 16.48 20.67
C GLU A 235 1.69 15.91 21.28
N SER A 236 2.71 16.76 21.40
CA SER A 236 3.97 16.40 22.04
C SER A 236 3.76 15.99 23.50
N LYS A 237 4.29 14.83 23.89
CA LYS A 237 4.36 14.42 25.29
C LYS A 237 5.23 15.41 26.05
N LYS A 238 4.76 15.91 27.21
CA LYS A 238 5.60 16.64 28.16
C LYS A 238 6.83 15.80 28.48
N ALA A 239 8.02 16.40 28.32
CA ALA A 239 9.30 15.77 28.58
C ALA A 239 9.35 15.29 30.04
N GLU A 240 9.50 13.98 30.23
CA GLU A 240 10.01 13.42 31.48
C GLU A 240 11.44 13.94 31.69
N PRO A 241 11.86 14.20 32.95
CA PRO A 241 13.17 14.74 33.22
C PRO A 241 14.24 13.78 32.71
N ALA A 242 15.11 14.29 31.84
CA ALA A 242 16.32 13.60 31.44
C ALA A 242 17.12 13.30 32.71
N ILE A 243 17.11 12.04 33.14
CA ILE A 243 18.13 11.54 34.06
C ILE A 243 19.40 11.50 33.21
N GLU A 244 20.12 12.62 33.23
CA GLU A 244 21.51 12.67 32.83
C GLU A 244 22.26 11.70 33.71
N ASP A 245 22.75 10.61 33.13
CA ASP A 245 24.02 10.08 33.59
C ASP A 245 24.76 9.37 32.46
N ASN A 246 25.86 10.01 32.07
CA ASN A 246 27.07 9.47 31.47
C ASN A 246 27.32 9.81 29.98
N PRO A 247 28.12 10.86 29.69
CA PRO A 247 28.43 11.31 28.32
C PRO A 247 29.40 10.40 27.54
N TYR A 248 29.79 9.23 28.08
CA TYR A 248 30.81 8.35 27.46
C TYR A 248 30.39 6.89 27.29
N ARG A 249 29.14 6.62 26.92
CA ARG A 249 28.73 5.24 26.55
C ARG A 249 28.12 5.23 25.15
N TYR A 250 28.80 4.54 24.23
CA TYR A 250 28.36 4.33 22.85
C TYR A 250 26.96 3.71 22.82
N ASN A 251 25.99 4.48 22.33
CA ASN A 251 24.56 4.16 22.32
C ASN A 251 24.16 3.10 21.27
N SER A 252 25.12 2.38 20.70
CA SER A 252 24.92 1.47 19.57
C SER A 252 25.53 0.09 19.77
N GLN A 253 25.81 -0.31 21.01
CA GLN A 253 26.25 -1.68 21.27
C GLN A 253 25.06 -2.64 21.15
N PHE A 254 25.23 -3.69 20.35
CA PHE A 254 24.25 -4.76 20.22
C PHE A 254 24.05 -5.42 21.59
N ASN A 255 22.80 -5.49 22.05
CA ASN A 255 22.39 -6.00 23.36
C ASN A 255 22.89 -5.15 24.57
N PRO A 256 22.37 -3.93 24.75
CA PRO A 256 22.82 -3.01 25.80
C PRO A 256 22.59 -3.53 27.22
N ASP A 257 21.61 -4.41 27.42
CA ASP A 257 21.30 -4.99 28.73
C ASP A 257 22.38 -5.94 29.24
N LEU A 258 23.17 -6.52 28.33
CA LEU A 258 24.32 -7.38 28.66
C LEU A 258 25.49 -6.56 29.20
N VAL A 259 25.69 -5.36 28.67
CA VAL A 259 26.76 -4.42 29.06
C VAL A 259 26.38 -3.64 30.33
N ARG A 260 25.09 -3.43 30.58
CA ARG A 260 24.57 -2.72 31.75
C ARG A 260 24.60 -3.55 33.04
N LYS A 261 24.80 -4.87 32.97
CA LYS A 261 24.87 -5.72 34.18
C LYS A 261 26.18 -5.48 34.94
N PRO A 262 26.16 -5.27 36.27
CA PRO A 262 27.38 -5.13 37.05
C PRO A 262 28.18 -6.43 37.04
N ARG A 263 29.52 -6.32 36.96
CA ARG A 263 30.51 -7.42 36.91
C ARG A 263 30.46 -8.42 38.08
N ASN A 264 29.57 -8.24 39.05
CA ASN A 264 29.47 -9.06 40.27
C ASN A 264 28.40 -10.17 40.18
N HIS A 265 28.04 -10.62 38.98
CA HIS A 265 27.13 -11.75 38.82
C HIS A 265 27.93 -13.07 38.87
N PRO A 266 27.65 -14.02 39.79
CA PRO A 266 28.50 -15.19 40.07
C PRO A 266 28.60 -16.23 38.93
N ARG A 267 28.10 -15.93 37.73
CA ARG A 267 28.17 -16.79 36.54
C ARG A 267 29.06 -16.24 35.43
N TYR A 268 29.77 -15.13 35.66
CA TYR A 268 30.67 -14.56 34.66
C TYR A 268 32.13 -14.99 34.94
N SER A 269 32.57 -16.05 34.26
CA SER A 269 33.98 -16.42 34.16
C SER A 269 34.50 -15.94 32.80
N PRO A 270 35.36 -14.92 32.73
CA PRO A 270 36.02 -14.59 31.48
C PRO A 270 37.06 -15.69 31.18
N TYR A 271 36.93 -16.33 30.02
CA TYR A 271 38.02 -17.04 29.37
C TYR A 271 39.00 -16.02 28.78
#